data_AF-A0A6J6JI95-F1
#
_entry.id   AF-A0A6J6JI95-F1
#
_cell.length_a   1.000
_cell.length_b   1.000
_cell.length_c   1.000
_cell.angle_alpha   90.00
_cell.angle_beta   90.00
_cell.angle_gamma   90.00
#
_symmetry.space_group_name_H-M   'P 1'
#
loop_
_entity.id
_entity.type
_entity.pdbx_description
1 polymer ?
#
loop_
_entity_poly.entity_id
_entity_poly.type
_entity_poly.pdbx_seq_one_letter_code
_entity_poly.pdbx_strand_id
1 'polypeptide(L)'
;MSLPEVRPPHEVLADGVGALATPIEFTFKGRRFRIHSVLSRWCEAGGWWNRVSDGKYRPDDGARALWTVEAAPIGALTTFEIERDEATGQWLIRSV
;
A
#
# COMPACT_ATOMS: atom_id res chain seq x y z
N MET A 1 -10.35 8.10 14.64
CA MET A 1 -9.48 7.31 13.73
C MET A 1 -10.19 6.01 13.41
N SER A 2 -10.32 5.65 12.12
CA SER A 2 -10.96 4.38 11.71
C SER A 2 -9.97 3.22 11.83
N LEU A 3 -10.46 2.01 12.13
CA LEU A 3 -9.64 0.79 12.04
C LEU A 3 -9.15 0.57 10.59
N PRO A 4 -7.89 0.15 10.39
CA PRO A 4 -7.38 -0.14 9.07
C PRO A 4 -8.03 -1.41 8.49
N GLU A 5 -8.24 -1.44 7.18
CA GLU A 5 -8.85 -2.56 6.47
C GLU A 5 -7.78 -3.27 5.62
N VAL A 6 -7.57 -4.57 5.87
CA VAL A 6 -6.69 -5.41 5.04
C VAL A 6 -7.45 -5.81 3.78
N ARG A 7 -6.85 -5.54 2.63
CA ARG A 7 -7.39 -5.84 1.30
C ARG A 7 -6.48 -6.82 0.57
N PRO A 8 -7.04 -7.90 0.00
CA PRO A 8 -6.25 -8.82 -0.81
C PRO A 8 -5.77 -8.12 -2.10
N PRO A 9 -4.70 -8.62 -2.75
CA PRO A 9 -4.06 -7.97 -3.89
C PRO A 9 -5.00 -7.65 -5.07
N HIS A 10 -6.07 -8.43 -5.24
CA HIS A 10 -7.02 -8.27 -6.35
C HIS A 10 -8.13 -7.24 -6.09
N GLU A 11 -8.26 -6.73 -4.86
CA GLU A 11 -9.26 -5.71 -4.50
C GLU A 11 -8.73 -4.27 -4.59
N VAL A 12 -7.42 -4.11 -4.77
CA VAL A 12 -6.76 -2.83 -5.07
C VAL A 12 -6.27 -2.88 -6.51
N LEU A 13 -6.81 -2.02 -7.35
CA LEU A 13 -6.31 -1.83 -8.70
C LEU A 13 -5.05 -0.98 -8.61
N ALA A 14 -3.90 -1.53 -9.00
CA ALA A 14 -2.64 -0.82 -9.05
C ALA A 14 -2.04 -0.87 -10.46
N ASP A 15 -1.39 0.22 -10.87
CA ASP A 15 -0.61 0.28 -12.11
C ASP A 15 0.82 -0.17 -11.84
N GLY A 16 1.36 -1.10 -12.62
CA GLY A 16 2.71 -1.64 -12.43
C GLY A 16 2.79 -2.93 -11.59
N VAL A 17 4.01 -3.38 -11.27
CA VAL A 17 4.29 -4.70 -10.67
C VAL A 17 5.23 -4.57 -9.46
N GLY A 18 5.00 -5.39 -8.42
CA GLY A 18 5.88 -5.44 -7.24
C GLY A 18 6.02 -4.08 -6.55
N ALA A 19 7.19 -3.76 -6.02
CA ALA A 19 7.50 -2.47 -5.36
C ALA A 19 7.17 -1.20 -6.18
N LEU A 20 6.98 -1.36 -7.50
CA LEU A 20 6.65 -0.26 -8.42
C LEU A 20 5.14 -0.06 -8.62
N ALA A 21 4.30 -0.97 -8.11
CA ALA A 21 2.86 -0.88 -8.27
C ALA A 21 2.30 0.36 -7.57
N THR A 22 1.62 1.24 -8.30
CA THR A 22 1.01 2.47 -7.77
C THR A 22 -0.50 2.29 -7.67
N PRO A 23 -1.12 2.46 -6.49
CA PRO A 23 -2.56 2.26 -6.35
C PRO A 23 -3.33 3.30 -7.18
N ILE A 24 -4.36 2.84 -7.90
CA ILE A 24 -5.25 3.65 -8.74
C ILE A 24 -6.65 3.70 -8.15
N GLU A 25 -7.19 2.53 -7.78
CA GLU A 25 -8.53 2.40 -7.22
C GLU A 25 -8.54 1.35 -6.11
N PHE A 26 -9.36 1.58 -5.09
CA PHE A 26 -9.50 0.67 -3.98
C PHE A 26 -10.92 0.68 -3.42
N THR A 27 -11.26 -0.37 -2.68
CA THR A 27 -12.52 -0.42 -1.92
C THR A 27 -12.22 -0.22 -0.44
N PHE A 28 -12.96 0.68 0.20
CA PHE A 28 -12.86 0.92 1.64
C PHE A 28 -14.26 1.02 2.23
N LYS A 29 -14.54 0.22 3.28
CA LYS A 29 -15.87 0.12 3.91
C LYS A 29 -17.02 -0.10 2.90
N GLY A 30 -16.79 -0.95 1.90
CA GLY A 30 -17.79 -1.30 0.86
C GLY A 30 -18.04 -0.20 -0.19
N ARG A 31 -17.26 0.87 -0.22
CA ARG A 31 -17.33 1.92 -1.26
C ARG A 31 -16.04 1.93 -2.09
N ARG A 32 -16.18 2.11 -3.40
CA ARG A 32 -15.04 2.24 -4.32
C ARG A 32 -14.57 3.68 -4.37
N PHE A 33 -13.27 3.87 -4.23
CA PHE A 33 -12.59 5.16 -4.30
C PHE A 33 -11.59 5.12 -5.45
N ARG A 34 -11.60 6.17 -6.27
CA ARG A 34 -10.57 6.41 -7.27
C ARG A 34 -9.59 7.43 -6.72
N ILE A 35 -8.31 7.10 -6.80
CA ILE A 35 -7.22 7.99 -6.40
C ILE A 35 -7.12 9.10 -7.44
N HIS A 36 -7.24 10.33 -6.96
CA HIS A 36 -7.11 11.52 -7.78
C HIS A 36 -5.65 12.00 -7.80
N SER A 37 -5.00 11.98 -6.64
CA SER A 37 -3.61 12.41 -6.49
C SER A 37 -2.87 11.57 -5.46
N VAL A 38 -1.60 11.30 -5.72
CA VAL A 38 -0.66 10.72 -4.76
C VAL A 38 0.12 11.87 -4.13
N LEU A 39 -0.14 12.13 -2.85
CA LEU A 39 0.50 13.22 -2.11
C LEU A 39 1.93 12.86 -1.71
N SER A 40 2.15 11.60 -1.32
CA SER A 40 3.46 11.10 -0.94
C SER A 40 3.58 9.62 -1.28
N ARG A 41 4.81 9.20 -1.56
CA ARG A 41 5.20 7.80 -1.72
C ARG A 41 6.54 7.59 -1.05
N TRP A 42 6.64 6.56 -0.23
CA TRP A 42 7.89 6.10 0.32
C TRP A 42 7.92 4.59 0.43
N CYS A 43 9.12 4.04 0.52
CA CYS A 43 9.36 2.62 0.69
C CYS A 43 10.19 2.42 1.94
N GLU A 44 9.75 1.52 2.81
CA GLU A 44 10.55 1.02 3.91
C GLU A 44 11.34 -0.18 3.41
N ALA A 45 12.66 -0.03 3.38
CA ALA A 45 13.54 -1.16 3.09
C ALA A 45 13.44 -2.19 4.23
N GLY A 46 13.29 -3.46 3.87
CA GLY A 46 13.24 -4.53 4.84
C GLY A 46 14.53 -4.69 5.64
N GLY A 47 14.50 -5.57 6.65
CA GLY A 47 15.62 -5.85 7.54
C GLY A 47 16.77 -6.65 6.92
N TRP A 48 16.93 -6.66 5.59
CA TRP A 48 17.91 -7.47 4.87
C TRP A 48 19.35 -7.18 5.30
N TRP A 49 19.66 -5.92 5.58
CA TRP A 49 20.98 -5.48 6.05
C TRP A 49 21.38 -6.10 7.41
N ASN A 50 20.41 -6.40 8.29
CA ASN A 50 20.65 -7.08 9.57
C ASN A 50 21.04 -8.56 9.40
N ARG A 51 20.84 -9.12 8.20
CA ARG A 51 20.99 -10.55 7.91
C ARG A 51 22.10 -10.83 6.93
N VAL A 52 22.78 -9.80 6.41
CA VAL A 52 23.85 -9.94 5.40
C VAL A 52 24.97 -10.89 5.85
N SER A 53 25.25 -10.94 7.17
CA SER A 53 26.33 -11.74 7.74
C SER A 53 26.09 -13.25 7.73
N ASP A 54 24.83 -13.72 7.61
CA ASP A 54 24.53 -15.16 7.60
C ASP A 54 24.53 -15.79 6.20
N GLY A 55 24.72 -14.97 5.16
CA GLY A 55 24.80 -15.40 3.76
C GLY A 55 23.51 -15.99 3.20
N LYS A 56 22.39 -15.93 3.93
CA LYS A 56 21.11 -16.51 3.51
C LYS A 56 20.22 -15.44 2.93
N TYR A 57 20.03 -15.52 1.60
CA TYR A 57 18.98 -14.74 0.94
C TYR A 57 17.61 -15.15 1.46
N ARG A 58 16.86 -14.15 1.93
CA ARG A 58 15.47 -14.31 2.36
C ARG A 58 14.63 -13.33 1.53
N PRO A 59 13.69 -13.83 0.72
CA PRO A 59 12.84 -12.96 -0.09
C PRO A 59 11.81 -12.17 0.74
N ASP A 60 11.57 -12.56 2.01
CA ASP A 60 10.75 -11.84 2.97
C ASP A 60 11.61 -10.95 3.88
N ASP A 61 12.09 -9.84 3.34
CA ASP A 61 12.82 -8.86 4.13
C ASP A 61 11.88 -7.96 4.95
N GLY A 62 10.57 -8.02 4.71
CA GLY A 62 9.55 -7.20 5.35
C GLY A 62 9.43 -5.81 4.74
N ALA A 63 9.95 -5.60 3.52
CA ALA A 63 9.80 -4.35 2.80
C ALA A 63 8.33 -3.97 2.57
N ARG A 64 8.07 -2.67 2.66
CA ARG A 64 6.73 -2.10 2.54
C ARG A 64 6.76 -0.86 1.68
N ALA A 65 5.74 -0.70 0.86
CA ALA A 65 5.51 0.53 0.13
C ALA A 65 4.31 1.26 0.74
N LEU A 66 4.44 2.56 0.95
CA LEU A 66 3.43 3.40 1.57
C LEU A 66 3.11 4.60 0.69
N TRP A 67 1.82 4.88 0.58
CA TRP A 67 1.27 6.00 -0.17
C TRP A 67 0.31 6.80 0.71
N THR A 68 0.44 8.12 0.69
CA THR A 68 -0.64 9.02 1.10
C THR A 68 -1.33 9.51 -0.15
N VAL A 69 -2.64 9.29 -0.26
CA VAL A 69 -3.42 9.57 -1.46
C VAL A 69 -4.68 10.37 -1.14
N GLU A 70 -5.09 11.22 -2.06
CA GLU A 70 -6.41 11.83 -2.04
C GLU A 70 -7.34 11.07 -2.98
N ALA A 71 -8.47 10.62 -2.46
CA ALA A 71 -9.46 9.87 -3.20
C ALA A 71 -10.88 10.36 -2.87
N ALA A 72 -11.77 10.35 -3.86
CA ALA A 72 -13.15 10.80 -3.70
C ALA A 72 -14.13 9.73 -4.23
N PRO A 73 -15.18 9.36 -3.46
CA PRO A 73 -16.20 8.41 -3.90
C PRO A 73 -17.34 9.09 -4.69
N ILE A 74 -17.11 10.31 -5.22
CA ILE A 74 -18.06 11.34 -5.72
C ILE A 74 -18.38 12.39 -4.66
N GLY A 75 -17.87 13.62 -4.84
CA GLY A 75 -18.31 14.83 -4.12
C GLY A 75 -17.46 15.31 -2.94
N ALA A 76 -16.60 14.48 -2.36
CA ALA A 76 -15.67 14.90 -1.30
C ALA A 76 -14.32 14.17 -1.40
N LEU A 77 -13.22 14.94 -1.49
CA LEU A 77 -11.86 14.43 -1.41
C LEU A 77 -11.57 14.02 0.04
N THR A 78 -11.12 12.79 0.23
CA THR A 78 -10.68 12.27 1.52
C THR A 78 -9.27 11.73 1.37
N THR A 79 -8.44 11.96 2.39
CA THR A 79 -7.07 11.48 2.42
C THR A 79 -7.02 10.08 3.02
N PHE A 80 -6.27 9.21 2.36
CA PHE A 80 -6.02 7.83 2.79
C PHE A 80 -4.54 7.55 2.85
N GLU A 81 -4.15 6.71 3.80
CA GLU A 81 -2.88 6.01 3.73
C GLU A 81 -3.13 4.60 3.24
N ILE A 82 -2.33 4.19 2.26
CA ILE A 82 -2.33 2.86 1.67
C ILE A 82 -0.94 2.30 1.90
N GLU A 83 -0.86 1.11 2.46
CA GLU A 83 0.38 0.37 2.66
C GLU A 83 0.27 -0.94 1.87
N ARG A 84 1.37 -1.36 1.25
CA ARG A 84 1.49 -2.66 0.61
C ARG A 84 2.66 -3.41 1.21
N ASP A 85 2.39 -4.61 1.68
CA ASP A 85 3.43 -5.55 2.08
C ASP A 85 4.02 -6.22 0.83
N GLU A 86 5.33 -6.08 0.61
CA GLU A 86 5.95 -6.58 -0.63
C GLU A 86 6.15 -8.09 -0.64
N ALA A 87 6.21 -8.73 0.54
CA ALA A 87 6.39 -10.17 0.66
C ALA A 87 5.10 -10.95 0.33
N THR A 88 3.96 -10.43 0.79
CA THR A 88 2.64 -11.06 0.65
C THR A 88 1.79 -10.42 -0.45
N GLY A 89 2.13 -9.21 -0.88
CA GLY A 89 1.36 -8.40 -1.81
C GLY A 89 0.07 -7.83 -1.23
N GLN A 90 -0.20 -8.04 0.06
CA GLN A 90 -1.41 -7.55 0.73
C GLN A 90 -1.39 -6.03 0.86
N TRP A 91 -2.58 -5.44 0.81
CA TRP A 91 -2.77 -4.01 0.99
C TRP A 91 -3.44 -3.73 2.32
N LEU A 92 -3.06 -2.63 2.96
CA LEU A 92 -3.65 -2.12 4.18
C LEU A 92 -4.10 -0.68 3.93
N ILE A 93 -5.37 -0.40 4.15
CA ILE A 93 -5.97 0.91 3.84
C ILE A 93 -6.48 1.55 5.12
N ARG A 94 -6.15 2.83 5.33
CA ARG A 94 -6.68 3.62 6.45
C ARG A 94 -7.07 5.03 6.00
N SER A 95 -8.14 5.54 6.58
CA SER A 95 -8.55 6.94 6.44
C SER A 95 -7.80 7.80 7.44
N VAL A 96 -7.30 8.96 7.01
CA VAL A 96 -6.69 9.99 7.88
C VAL A 96 -7.77 10.90 8.44
#